data_AF-A0A397VDL4-F1
#
_entry.id   AF-A0A397VDL4-F1
#
_cell.length_a   1.000
_cell.length_b   1.000
_cell.length_c   1.000
_cell.angle_alpha   90.00
_cell.angle_beta   90.00
_cell.angle_gamma   90.00
#
_symmetry.space_group_name_H-M   'P 1'
#
loop_
_entity.id
_entity.type
_entity.pdbx_description
1 polymer ?
#
loop_
_entity_poly.entity_id
_entity_poly.type
_entity_poly.pdbx_seq_one_letter_code
_entity_poly.pdbx_strand_id
1 'polypeptide(L)'
;MIPLLGFSTYPKNYSYRELFYLDGNPFTSLLDAPDYYKWWNIKALVNFKWNAYGRIYYFIIWALFTTYMCCFVIVSTIPVDKISWNNQVILLTATICFGIIHFIFEVRQFLHSPITYIASPCNWFDLTAILFPTTISFIWLYVKIPSVWIITIAVFLLETRFLLFFRVLGYFGKYFAIMIGVAQKVFSFLIVLGIMVLIFAHSFASFIKAY
;
A
#
# COMPACT_ATOMS: atom_id res chain seq x y z
N MET A 1 2.33 23.70 29.83
CA MET A 1 2.59 23.89 28.39
C MET A 1 3.95 23.29 28.10
N ILE A 2 4.02 22.20 27.32
CA ILE A 2 5.30 21.53 27.03
C ILE A 2 6.01 22.36 25.95
N PRO A 3 7.19 22.95 26.21
CA PRO A 3 7.88 23.79 25.24
C PRO A 3 8.59 22.90 24.23
N LEU A 4 7.84 22.41 23.25
CA LEU A 4 8.39 21.80 22.05
C LEU A 4 8.79 22.95 21.12
N LEU A 5 10.02 23.46 21.29
CA LEU A 5 10.59 24.56 20.52
C LEU A 5 10.45 24.26 19.01
N GLY A 6 9.73 25.12 18.28
CA GLY A 6 9.55 25.02 16.82
C GLY A 6 8.34 24.19 16.32
N PHE A 7 7.55 23.56 17.19
CA PHE A 7 6.35 22.80 16.78
C PHE A 7 5.07 23.64 16.73
N SER A 8 5.11 24.89 17.23
CA SER A 8 3.97 25.81 17.31
C SER A 8 3.93 26.84 16.18
N THR A 9 4.92 26.87 15.29
CA THR A 9 5.01 27.86 14.21
C THR A 9 4.52 27.23 12.91
N TYR A 10 3.21 27.03 12.79
CA TYR A 10 2.59 26.80 11.48
C TYR A 10 2.50 28.14 10.74
N PRO A 11 2.86 28.20 9.44
CA PRO A 11 2.65 29.41 8.67
C PRO A 11 1.16 29.75 8.67
N LYS A 12 0.83 31.03 8.88
CA LYS A 12 -0.57 31.50 8.86
C LYS A 12 -1.14 31.51 7.44
N ASN A 13 -0.27 31.61 6.44
CA ASN A 13 -0.61 31.64 5.03
C ASN A 13 -0.18 30.32 4.37
N TYR A 14 -1.16 29.59 3.86
CA TYR A 14 -0.95 28.34 3.14
C TYR A 14 -1.01 28.60 1.63
N SER A 15 -0.10 27.99 0.87
CA SER A 15 -0.10 28.03 -0.60
C SER A 15 -0.72 26.77 -1.19
N TYR A 16 -1.38 26.89 -2.35
CA TYR A 16 -1.85 25.73 -3.13
C TYR A 16 -0.71 24.77 -3.52
N ARG A 17 0.55 25.23 -3.52
CA ARG A 17 1.74 24.39 -3.74
C ARG A 17 1.86 23.28 -2.69
N GLU A 18 1.41 23.53 -1.46
CA GLU A 18 1.48 22.59 -0.35
C GLU A 18 0.59 21.35 -0.53
N LEU A 19 -0.37 21.41 -1.45
CA LEU A 19 -1.22 20.28 -1.80
C LEU A 19 -0.43 19.17 -2.51
N PHE A 20 0.63 19.55 -3.24
CA PHE A 20 1.48 18.66 -4.01
C PHE A 20 2.88 18.48 -3.42
N TYR A 21 3.40 19.49 -2.72
CA TYR A 21 4.72 19.45 -2.09
C TYR A 21 4.64 19.87 -0.63
N LEU A 22 4.77 18.91 0.30
CA LEU A 22 4.93 19.24 1.71
C LEU A 22 6.37 19.69 1.98
N ASP A 23 6.52 20.94 2.41
CA ASP A 23 7.79 21.42 2.94
C ASP A 23 8.14 20.65 4.23
N GLY A 24 9.43 20.34 4.40
CA GLY A 24 9.92 19.66 5.61
C GLY A 24 9.63 20.50 6.86
N ASN A 25 9.20 19.84 7.94
CA ASN A 25 8.98 20.51 9.22
C ASN A 25 9.93 19.96 10.30
N PRO A 26 10.19 20.70 11.38
CA PRO A 26 11.05 20.23 12.47
C PRO A 26 10.55 18.91 13.11
N PHE A 27 9.27 18.58 12.95
CA PHE A 27 8.68 17.35 13.47
C PHE A 27 9.09 16.12 12.65
N THR A 28 9.15 16.22 11.32
CA THR A 28 9.56 15.12 10.44
C THR A 28 11.05 14.83 10.59
N SER A 29 11.90 15.86 10.69
CA SER A 29 13.34 15.67 10.86
C SER A 29 13.72 15.09 12.23
N LEU A 30 12.97 15.40 13.30
CA LEU A 30 13.22 14.83 14.62
C LEU A 30 12.71 13.39 14.79
N LEU A 31 11.73 12.95 13.99
CA LEU A 31 11.25 11.57 14.01
C LEU A 31 12.27 10.57 13.46
N ASP A 32 13.21 11.04 12.63
CA ASP A 32 14.29 10.23 12.05
C ASP A 32 15.41 9.92 13.06
N ALA A 33 15.43 10.60 14.22
CA ALA A 33 16.41 10.35 15.27
C ALA A 33 16.06 9.09 16.07
N PRO A 34 17.00 8.13 16.22
CA PRO A 34 16.75 6.92 17.00
C PRO A 34 16.40 7.28 18.45
N ASP A 35 15.46 6.52 19.03
CA ASP A 35 14.94 6.65 20.40
C ASP A 35 14.08 7.89 20.72
N TYR A 36 13.97 8.87 19.82
CA TYR A 36 13.17 10.08 20.08
C TYR A 36 11.67 9.77 20.27
N TYR A 37 11.16 8.77 19.55
CA TYR A 37 9.78 8.29 19.67
C TYR A 37 9.44 7.68 21.04
N LYS A 38 10.46 7.33 21.86
CA LYS A 38 10.26 6.75 23.20
C LYS A 38 9.91 7.80 24.25
N TRP A 39 10.13 9.09 23.96
CA TRP A 39 9.88 10.16 24.92
C TRP A 39 8.38 10.38 25.14
N TRP A 40 7.97 10.53 26.40
CA TRP A 40 6.58 10.72 26.80
C TRP A 40 5.90 11.90 26.08
N ASN A 41 6.62 13.01 25.92
CA ASN A 41 6.12 14.21 25.24
C ASN A 41 5.80 13.94 23.77
N ILE A 42 6.63 13.15 23.08
CA ILE A 42 6.46 12.81 21.67
C ILE A 42 5.33 11.82 21.48
N LYS A 43 5.25 10.80 22.35
CA LYS A 43 4.14 9.85 22.34
C LYS A 43 2.79 10.55 22.56
N ALA A 44 2.74 11.51 23.49
CA ALA A 44 1.55 12.32 23.73
C ALA A 44 1.19 13.19 22.52
N LEU A 45 2.18 13.84 21.88
CA LEU A 45 1.98 14.67 20.70
C LEU A 45 1.49 13.86 19.49
N VAL A 46 2.10 12.71 19.21
CA VAL A 46 1.67 11.80 18.13
C VAL A 46 0.24 11.33 18.39
N ASN A 47 -0.08 10.94 19.63
CA ASN A 47 -1.43 10.51 19.99
C ASN A 47 -2.45 11.65 19.82
N PHE A 48 -2.09 12.88 20.19
CA PHE A 48 -2.93 14.06 19.96
C PHE A 48 -3.20 14.29 18.47
N LYS A 49 -2.16 14.30 17.63
CA LYS A 49 -2.30 14.51 16.17
C LYS A 49 -3.12 13.38 15.50
N TRP A 50 -2.87 12.13 15.90
CA TRP A 50 -3.64 10.99 15.43
C TRP A 50 -5.12 11.10 15.81
N ASN A 51 -5.41 11.46 17.06
CA ASN A 51 -6.79 11.56 17.54
C ASN A 51 -7.54 12.78 16.99
N ALA A 52 -6.85 13.90 16.76
CA ALA A 52 -7.46 15.13 16.23
C ALA A 52 -7.71 15.06 14.72
N TYR A 53 -6.72 14.59 13.94
CA TYR A 53 -6.78 14.66 12.47
C TYR A 53 -6.52 13.30 11.82
N GLY A 54 -5.44 12.62 12.22
CA GLY A 54 -4.92 11.45 11.50
C GLY A 54 -5.95 10.33 11.33
N ARG A 55 -6.73 10.05 12.37
CA ARG A 55 -7.76 9.00 12.37
C ARG A 55 -8.86 9.26 11.33
N ILE A 56 -9.35 10.49 11.23
CA ILE A 56 -10.43 10.85 10.31
C ILE A 56 -9.94 10.71 8.86
N TYR A 57 -8.79 11.30 8.53
CA TYR A 57 -8.19 11.18 7.20
C TYR A 57 -7.92 9.72 6.82
N TYR A 58 -7.38 8.94 7.75
CA TYR A 58 -7.12 7.53 7.53
C TYR A 58 -8.40 6.75 7.19
N PHE A 59 -9.48 6.93 7.96
CA PHE A 59 -10.75 6.24 7.69
C PHE A 59 -11.40 6.69 6.38
N ILE A 60 -11.26 7.96 5.98
CA ILE A 60 -11.74 8.44 4.68
C ILE A 60 -10.98 7.75 3.54
N ILE A 61 -9.65 7.70 3.61
CA ILE A 61 -8.82 7.03 2.58
C ILE A 61 -9.15 5.53 2.52
N TRP A 62 -9.29 4.89 3.67
CA TRP A 62 -9.68 3.49 3.77
C TRP A 62 -11.07 3.23 3.18
N ALA A 63 -12.06 4.09 3.47
CA ALA A 63 -13.40 3.98 2.90
C ALA A 63 -13.39 4.15 1.37
N LEU A 64 -12.66 5.15 0.85
CA LEU A 64 -12.48 5.34 -0.59
C LEU A 64 -11.81 4.13 -1.25
N PHE A 65 -10.83 3.52 -0.61
CA PHE A 65 -10.19 2.30 -1.10
C PHE A 65 -11.13 1.10 -1.06
N THR A 66 -11.96 1.00 -0.02
CA THR A 66 -12.96 -0.07 0.10
C THR A 66 -13.99 0.03 -1.02
N THR A 67 -14.48 1.23 -1.33
CA THR A 67 -15.39 1.45 -2.46
C THR A 67 -14.74 1.07 -3.79
N TYR A 68 -13.49 1.50 -4.02
CA TYR A 68 -12.69 1.11 -5.19
C TYR A 68 -12.61 -0.42 -5.36
N MET A 69 -12.24 -1.11 -4.28
CA MET A 69 -12.17 -2.57 -4.23
C MET A 69 -13.53 -3.22 -4.51
N CYS A 70 -14.59 -2.78 -3.82
CA CYS A 70 -15.92 -3.35 -4.00
C CYS A 70 -16.41 -3.22 -5.44
N CYS A 71 -16.22 -2.06 -6.09
CA CYS A 71 -16.60 -1.89 -7.48
C CYS A 71 -15.92 -2.92 -8.40
N PHE A 72 -14.62 -3.16 -8.20
CA PHE A 72 -13.85 -4.11 -9.00
C PHE A 72 -14.21 -5.58 -8.68
N VAL A 73 -14.43 -5.90 -7.41
CA VAL A 73 -14.80 -7.27 -6.97
C VAL A 73 -16.20 -7.62 -7.45
N ILE A 74 -17.17 -6.70 -7.38
CA ILE A 74 -18.53 -6.95 -7.84
C ILE A 74 -18.55 -7.24 -9.35
N VAL A 75 -17.85 -6.41 -10.14
CA VAL A 75 -17.82 -6.61 -11.60
C VAL A 75 -17.06 -7.89 -12.01
N SER A 76 -16.08 -8.32 -11.22
CA SER A 76 -15.34 -9.56 -11.48
C SER A 76 -16.04 -10.83 -11.01
N THR A 77 -16.90 -10.74 -10.01
CA THR A 77 -17.60 -11.91 -9.44
C THR A 77 -18.85 -12.26 -10.24
N ILE A 78 -19.57 -11.26 -10.75
CA ILE A 78 -20.79 -11.48 -11.53
C ILE A 78 -20.39 -11.84 -12.96
N PRO A 79 -20.86 -12.97 -13.52
CA PRO A 79 -20.49 -13.36 -14.86
C PRO A 79 -21.14 -12.41 -15.89
N VAL A 80 -20.43 -12.20 -17.01
CA VAL A 80 -20.72 -11.15 -17.99
C VAL A 80 -22.13 -11.28 -18.60
N ASP A 81 -22.65 -12.50 -18.69
CA ASP A 81 -24.00 -12.81 -19.19
C ASP A 81 -25.12 -12.40 -18.21
N LYS A 82 -24.83 -12.25 -16.92
CA LYS A 82 -25.83 -11.91 -15.89
C LYS A 82 -25.84 -10.43 -15.51
N ILE A 83 -24.74 -9.72 -15.73
CA ILE A 83 -24.65 -8.29 -15.42
C ILE A 83 -25.21 -7.46 -16.58
N SER A 84 -25.99 -6.43 -16.28
CA SER A 84 -26.40 -5.49 -17.31
C SER A 84 -25.19 -4.70 -17.80
N TRP A 85 -25.08 -4.51 -19.12
CA TRP A 85 -23.97 -3.79 -19.74
C TRP A 85 -23.78 -2.39 -19.13
N ASN A 86 -24.88 -1.67 -18.86
CA ASN A 86 -24.82 -0.35 -18.25
C ASN A 86 -24.21 -0.39 -16.83
N ASN A 87 -24.60 -1.36 -15.99
CA ASN A 87 -24.04 -1.48 -14.64
C ASN A 87 -22.56 -1.88 -14.68
N GLN A 88 -22.18 -2.75 -15.61
CA GLN A 88 -20.78 -3.13 -15.81
C GLN A 88 -19.92 -1.92 -16.20
N VAL A 89 -20.39 -1.09 -17.15
CA VAL A 89 -19.69 0.13 -17.57
C VAL A 89 -19.57 1.12 -16.42
N ILE A 90 -20.64 1.33 -15.64
CA ILE A 90 -20.63 2.21 -14.46
C ILE A 90 -19.61 1.73 -13.43
N LEU A 91 -19.59 0.43 -13.09
CA LEU A 91 -18.66 -0.13 -12.12
C LEU A 91 -17.21 0.00 -12.59
N LEU A 92 -16.90 -0.36 -13.83
CA LEU A 92 -15.55 -0.23 -14.38
C LEU A 92 -15.11 1.23 -14.46
N THR A 93 -16.00 2.14 -14.87
CA THR A 93 -15.69 3.58 -14.88
C THR A 93 -15.41 4.09 -13.46
N ALA A 94 -16.22 3.68 -12.48
CA ALA A 94 -16.00 4.03 -11.08
C ALA A 94 -14.65 3.51 -10.57
N THR A 95 -14.26 2.26 -10.91
CA THR A 95 -12.94 1.74 -10.53
C THR A 95 -11.80 2.55 -11.10
N ILE A 96 -11.89 3.01 -12.35
CA ILE A 96 -10.88 3.87 -12.98
C ILE A 96 -10.81 5.21 -12.25
N CYS A 97 -11.96 5.85 -12.00
CA CYS A 97 -12.00 7.13 -11.29
C CYS A 97 -11.39 7.05 -9.89
N PHE A 98 -11.81 6.06 -9.08
CA PHE A 98 -11.26 5.89 -7.74
C PHE A 98 -9.78 5.50 -7.75
N GLY A 99 -9.37 4.67 -8.70
CA GLY A 99 -7.97 4.30 -8.83
C GLY A 99 -7.07 5.47 -9.22
N ILE A 100 -7.54 6.41 -10.05
CA ILE A 100 -6.83 7.67 -10.33
C ILE A 100 -6.70 8.52 -9.05
N ILE A 101 -7.74 8.61 -8.23
CA ILE A 101 -7.69 9.33 -6.95
C ILE A 101 -6.61 8.73 -6.03
N HIS A 102 -6.56 7.41 -5.90
CA HIS A 102 -5.52 6.74 -5.11
C HIS A 102 -4.13 6.91 -5.72
N PHE A 103 -4.00 6.89 -7.05
CA PHE A 103 -2.74 7.14 -7.73
C PHE A 103 -2.18 8.54 -7.43
N ILE A 104 -3.04 9.56 -7.35
CA ILE A 104 -2.61 10.92 -6.97
C ILE A 104 -1.98 10.93 -5.56
N PHE A 105 -2.53 10.16 -4.61
CA PHE A 105 -1.94 10.06 -3.27
C PHE A 105 -0.55 9.39 -3.29
N GLU A 106 -0.37 8.33 -4.07
CA GLU A 106 0.93 7.65 -4.23
C GLU A 106 1.97 8.58 -4.91
N VAL A 107 1.56 9.31 -5.95
CA VAL A 107 2.44 10.30 -6.62
C VAL A 107 2.88 11.39 -5.66
N ARG A 108 1.97 11.88 -4.80
CA ARG A 108 2.33 12.87 -3.78
C ARG A 108 3.36 12.31 -2.79
N GLN A 109 3.21 11.05 -2.38
CA GLN A 109 4.18 10.41 -1.49
C GLN A 109 5.55 10.24 -2.17
N PHE A 110 5.56 9.87 -3.45
CA PHE A 110 6.77 9.77 -4.25
C PHE A 110 7.48 11.12 -4.41
N LEU A 111 6.75 12.20 -4.70
CA LEU A 111 7.30 13.55 -4.85
C LEU A 111 7.90 14.09 -3.54
N HIS A 112 7.29 13.77 -2.39
CA HIS A 112 7.78 14.21 -1.09
C HIS A 112 9.13 13.58 -0.74
N SER A 113 9.31 12.29 -1.00
CA SER A 113 10.54 11.58 -0.64
C SER A 113 10.84 10.42 -1.61
N PRO A 114 11.43 10.69 -2.79
CA PRO A 114 11.54 9.70 -3.86
C PRO A 114 12.50 8.55 -3.53
N ILE A 115 13.63 8.84 -2.86
CA ILE A 115 14.64 7.83 -2.52
C ILE A 115 14.07 6.82 -1.51
N THR A 116 13.46 7.31 -0.43
CA THR A 116 12.83 6.45 0.59
C THR A 116 11.61 5.72 0.05
N TYR A 117 10.89 6.32 -0.90
CA TYR A 117 9.77 5.68 -1.57
C TYR A 117 10.23 4.47 -2.39
N ILE A 118 11.23 4.65 -3.26
CA ILE A 118 11.74 3.56 -4.13
C ILE A 118 12.36 2.44 -3.31
N ALA A 119 13.00 2.77 -2.18
CA ALA A 119 13.63 1.78 -1.31
C ALA A 119 12.62 0.91 -0.52
N SER A 120 11.33 1.30 -0.45
CA SER A 120 10.31 0.60 0.35
C SER A 120 9.56 -0.45 -0.49
N PRO A 121 9.70 -1.76 -0.18
CA PRO A 121 8.96 -2.80 -0.90
C PRO A 121 7.44 -2.69 -0.72
N CYS A 122 6.98 -2.17 0.42
CA CYS A 122 5.55 -1.96 0.68
C CYS A 122 4.95 -0.93 -0.29
N ASN A 123 5.69 0.14 -0.61
CA ASN A 123 5.18 1.19 -1.50
C ASN A 123 5.05 0.68 -2.95
N TRP A 124 5.97 -0.19 -3.38
CA TRP A 124 5.85 -0.87 -4.68
C TRP A 124 4.65 -1.79 -4.74
N PHE A 125 4.43 -2.56 -3.68
CA PHE A 125 3.25 -3.42 -3.57
C PHE A 125 1.96 -2.61 -3.62
N ASP A 126 1.91 -1.52 -2.85
CA ASP A 126 0.79 -0.59 -2.82
C ASP A 126 0.52 -0.04 -4.23
N LEU A 127 1.52 0.57 -4.87
CA LEU A 127 1.39 1.10 -6.24
C LEU A 127 0.87 0.03 -7.22
N THR A 128 1.40 -1.19 -7.13
CA THR A 128 0.97 -2.31 -7.98
C THR A 128 -0.50 -2.66 -7.77
N ALA A 129 -0.96 -2.71 -6.53
CA ALA A 129 -2.36 -3.02 -6.21
C ALA A 129 -3.36 -1.93 -6.65
N ILE A 130 -2.91 -0.69 -6.89
CA ILE A 130 -3.73 0.36 -7.52
C ILE A 130 -3.68 0.26 -9.05
N LEU A 131 -2.48 0.16 -9.64
CA LEU A 131 -2.30 0.20 -11.09
C LEU A 131 -2.86 -1.04 -11.79
N PHE A 132 -2.77 -2.21 -11.15
CA PHE A 132 -3.16 -3.46 -11.78
C PHE A 132 -4.68 -3.54 -12.03
N PRO A 133 -5.57 -3.32 -11.05
CA PRO A 133 -7.01 -3.37 -11.30
C PRO A 133 -7.52 -2.19 -12.14
N THR A 134 -6.89 -1.01 -12.08
CA THR A 134 -7.23 0.13 -12.95
C THR A 134 -6.93 -0.14 -14.41
N THR A 135 -5.74 -0.66 -14.72
CA THR A 135 -5.37 -1.03 -16.09
C THR A 135 -6.25 -2.15 -16.64
N ILE A 136 -6.57 -3.15 -15.81
CA ILE A 136 -7.52 -4.20 -16.18
C ILE A 136 -8.89 -3.61 -16.49
N SER A 137 -9.38 -2.68 -15.67
CA SER A 137 -10.69 -2.06 -15.87
C SER A 137 -10.74 -1.24 -17.16
N PHE A 138 -9.65 -0.56 -17.51
CA PHE A 138 -9.51 0.15 -18.78
C PHE A 138 -9.52 -0.82 -19.97
N ILE A 139 -8.72 -1.90 -19.92
CA ILE A 139 -8.67 -2.92 -20.98
C ILE A 139 -10.04 -3.59 -21.15
N TRP A 140 -10.74 -3.86 -20.05
CA TRP A 140 -12.06 -4.48 -20.06
C TRP A 140 -13.10 -3.59 -20.75
N LEU A 141 -13.06 -2.28 -20.52
CA LEU A 141 -13.99 -1.35 -21.17
C LEU A 141 -13.77 -1.19 -22.67
N TYR A 142 -12.52 -1.11 -23.13
CA TYR A 142 -12.21 -0.67 -24.50
C TYR A 142 -11.77 -1.78 -25.46
N VAL A 143 -11.26 -2.90 -24.94
CA VAL A 143 -10.59 -3.90 -25.78
C VAL A 143 -11.33 -5.23 -25.73
N LYS A 144 -11.30 -5.91 -24.58
CA LYS A 144 -11.86 -7.26 -24.43
C LYS A 144 -11.98 -7.64 -22.97
N ILE A 145 -12.78 -8.68 -22.72
CA ILE A 145 -12.90 -9.32 -21.43
C ILE A 145 -11.53 -9.92 -21.03
N PRO A 146 -10.95 -9.52 -19.89
CA PRO A 146 -9.70 -10.09 -19.39
C PRO A 146 -9.85 -11.59 -19.06
N SER A 147 -8.75 -12.32 -19.09
CA SER A 147 -8.77 -13.73 -18.68
C SER A 147 -9.03 -13.85 -17.17
N VAL A 148 -9.68 -14.94 -16.77
CA VAL A 148 -10.06 -15.20 -15.37
C VAL A 148 -8.84 -15.14 -14.45
N TRP A 149 -7.71 -15.73 -14.84
CA TRP A 149 -6.48 -15.72 -14.05
C TRP A 149 -5.96 -14.29 -13.76
N ILE A 150 -6.03 -13.38 -14.73
CA ILE A 150 -5.59 -11.98 -14.54
C ILE A 150 -6.51 -11.27 -13.53
N ILE A 151 -7.81 -11.50 -13.64
CA ILE A 151 -8.81 -10.95 -12.72
C ILE A 151 -8.58 -11.48 -11.31
N THR A 152 -8.35 -12.78 -11.14
CA THR A 152 -8.07 -13.40 -9.84
C THR A 152 -6.82 -12.81 -9.18
N ILE A 153 -5.74 -12.62 -9.94
CA ILE A 153 -4.52 -11.98 -9.43
C ILE A 153 -4.82 -10.54 -8.97
N ALA A 154 -5.61 -9.80 -9.73
CA ALA A 154 -5.98 -8.42 -9.38
C ALA A 154 -6.81 -8.33 -8.11
N VAL A 155 -7.81 -9.21 -7.95
CA VAL A 155 -8.63 -9.32 -6.74
C VAL A 155 -7.75 -9.68 -5.53
N PHE A 156 -6.86 -10.66 -5.70
CA PHE A 156 -5.92 -11.05 -4.64
C PHE A 156 -5.03 -9.89 -4.18
N LEU A 157 -4.48 -9.11 -5.12
CA LEU A 157 -3.68 -7.92 -4.80
C LEU A 157 -4.48 -6.87 -4.03
N LEU A 158 -5.73 -6.61 -4.46
CA LEU A 158 -6.64 -5.67 -3.78
C LEU A 158 -6.98 -6.11 -2.35
N GLU A 159 -7.37 -7.38 -2.17
CA GLU A 159 -7.69 -7.96 -0.87
C GLU A 159 -6.49 -7.92 0.08
N THR A 160 -5.31 -8.27 -0.44
CA THR A 160 -4.06 -8.21 0.33
C THR A 160 -3.75 -6.77 0.75
N ARG A 161 -3.91 -5.79 -0.15
CA ARG A 161 -3.75 -4.36 0.19
C ARG A 161 -4.81 -3.89 1.20
N PHE A 162 -6.05 -4.36 1.09
CA PHE A 162 -7.11 -4.07 2.05
C PHE A 162 -6.71 -4.51 3.47
N LEU A 163 -6.15 -5.71 3.61
CA LEU A 163 -5.65 -6.21 4.90
C LEU A 163 -4.53 -5.34 5.49
N LEU A 164 -3.65 -4.81 4.64
CA LEU A 164 -2.54 -3.96 5.08
C LEU A 164 -3.00 -2.66 5.74
N PHE A 165 -4.22 -2.17 5.48
CA PHE A 165 -4.75 -1.02 6.21
C PHE A 165 -4.78 -1.29 7.72
N PHE A 166 -5.16 -2.50 8.15
CA PHE A 166 -5.26 -2.84 9.57
C PHE A 166 -3.93 -2.75 10.33
N ARG A 167 -2.78 -2.71 9.64
CA ARG A 167 -1.45 -2.51 10.24
C ARG A 167 -1.37 -1.24 11.11
N VAL A 168 -2.11 -0.18 10.75
CA VAL A 168 -2.07 1.11 11.47
C VAL A 168 -2.90 1.07 12.77
N LEU A 169 -3.87 0.16 12.87
CA LEU A 169 -4.74 0.06 14.04
C LEU A 169 -3.98 -0.55 15.22
N GLY A 170 -4.06 0.05 16.41
CA GLY A 170 -3.26 -0.38 17.57
C GLY A 170 -3.49 -1.83 18.02
N TYR A 171 -4.67 -2.39 17.79
CA TYR A 171 -4.98 -3.79 18.09
C TYR A 171 -4.37 -4.74 17.05
N PHE A 172 -4.67 -4.56 15.77
CA PHE A 172 -4.22 -5.44 14.68
C PHE A 172 -2.73 -5.24 14.32
N GLY A 173 -2.22 -4.01 14.42
CA GLY A 173 -0.86 -3.66 14.05
C GLY A 173 0.22 -4.45 14.78
N LYS A 174 -0.03 -4.84 16.04
CA LYS A 174 0.89 -5.72 16.79
C LYS A 174 1.03 -7.09 16.13
N TYR A 175 -0.08 -7.68 15.69
CA TYR A 175 -0.07 -8.98 15.00
C TYR A 175 0.60 -8.86 13.62
N PHE A 176 0.34 -7.79 12.88
CA PHE A 176 1.02 -7.53 11.61
C PHE A 176 2.54 -7.38 11.79
N ALA A 177 2.99 -6.68 12.83
CA ALA A 177 4.42 -6.53 13.13
C ALA A 177 5.09 -7.89 13.41
N ILE A 178 4.41 -8.77 14.17
CA ILE A 178 4.88 -10.14 14.42
C ILE A 178 4.92 -10.94 13.11
N MET A 179 3.84 -10.91 12.32
CA MET A 179 3.76 -11.62 11.04
C MET A 179 4.87 -11.20 10.07
N ILE A 180 5.10 -9.88 9.90
CA ILE A 180 6.16 -9.36 9.03
C ILE A 180 7.54 -9.78 9.54
N GLY A 181 7.77 -9.72 10.85
CA GLY A 181 9.03 -10.16 11.46
C GLY A 181 9.30 -11.66 11.26
N VAL A 182 8.26 -12.50 11.32
CA VAL A 182 8.36 -13.93 11.01
C VAL A 182 8.61 -14.16 9.52
N ALA A 183 7.85 -13.49 8.65
CA ALA A 183 7.99 -13.63 7.20
C ALA A 183 9.41 -13.28 6.72
N GLN A 184 10.04 -12.25 7.28
CA GLN A 184 11.43 -11.91 6.99
C GLN A 184 12.40 -13.05 7.32
N LYS A 185 12.24 -13.68 8.48
CA LYS A 185 13.08 -14.83 8.89
C LYS A 185 12.85 -16.05 7.99
N VAL A 186 11.59 -16.34 7.67
CA VAL A 186 11.22 -17.45 6.77
C VAL A 186 11.79 -17.22 5.37
N PHE A 187 11.76 -15.99 4.86
CA PHE A 187 12.32 -15.66 3.56
C PHE A 187 13.84 -15.89 3.52
N SER A 188 14.57 -15.44 4.54
CA SER A 188 16.01 -15.73 4.66
C SER A 188 16.30 -17.24 4.67
N PHE A 189 15.50 -18.02 5.38
CA PHE A 189 15.61 -19.49 5.38
C PHE A 189 15.34 -20.10 4.00
N LEU A 190 14.29 -19.63 3.30
CA LEU A 190 13.91 -20.14 1.98
C LEU A 190 15.01 -19.89 0.93
N ILE A 191 15.71 -18.76 1.00
CA ILE A 191 16.87 -18.48 0.12
C ILE A 191 17.96 -19.52 0.34
N VAL A 192 18.34 -19.79 1.59
CA VAL A 192 19.37 -20.78 1.92
C VAL A 192 18.96 -22.18 1.44
N LEU A 193 17.70 -22.56 1.71
CA LEU A 193 17.14 -23.83 1.24
C LEU A 193 17.17 -23.94 -0.29
N GLY A 194 16.78 -22.88 -1.00
CA GLY A 194 16.80 -22.83 -2.46
C GLY A 194 18.21 -23.03 -3.04
N ILE A 195 19.21 -22.38 -2.45
CA ILE A 195 20.62 -22.57 -2.83
C ILE A 195 21.05 -24.02 -2.60
N MET A 196 20.70 -24.60 -1.45
CA MET A 196 21.02 -25.99 -1.12
C MET A 196 20.40 -26.96 -2.14
N VAL A 197 19.12 -26.79 -2.46
CA VAL A 197 18.42 -27.63 -3.46
C VAL A 197 19.06 -27.52 -4.85
N LEU A 198 19.44 -26.30 -5.28
CA LEU A 198 20.13 -26.10 -6.56
C LEU A 198 21.49 -26.79 -6.61
N ILE A 199 22.27 -26.72 -5.53
CA ILE A 199 23.57 -27.41 -5.42
C ILE A 199 23.38 -28.92 -5.52
N PHE A 200 22.45 -29.49 -4.76
CA PHE A 200 22.17 -30.93 -4.83
C PHE A 200 21.68 -31.37 -6.20
N ALA A 201 20.77 -30.60 -6.82
CA ALA A 201 20.27 -30.89 -8.17
C ALA A 201 21.42 -30.89 -9.19
N HIS A 202 22.33 -29.91 -9.09
CA HIS A 202 23.50 -29.83 -9.96
C HIS A 202 24.46 -31.02 -9.77
N SER A 203 24.78 -31.36 -8.52
CA SER A 203 25.65 -32.50 -8.21
C SER A 203 25.05 -33.82 -8.71
N PHE A 204 23.75 -34.02 -8.53
CA PHE A 204 23.06 -35.25 -8.96
C PHE A 204 22.99 -35.36 -10.48
N ALA A 205 22.71 -34.26 -11.18
CA ALA A 205 22.71 -34.23 -12.64
C ALA A 205 24.10 -34.53 -13.24
N SER A 206 25.17 -34.02 -12.61
CA SER A 206 26.55 -34.32 -13.02
C SER A 206 26.92 -35.77 -12.72
N PHE A 207 26.48 -36.33 -11.59
CA PHE A 207 26.71 -37.74 -11.25
C PHE A 207 26.03 -38.68 -12.25
N ILE A 208 24.78 -38.44 -12.62
CA ILE A 208 24.06 -39.26 -13.61
C ILE A 208 24.76 -39.24 -14.98
N LYS A 209 25.32 -38.09 -15.39
CA LYS A 209 26.05 -37.99 -16.68
C LYS A 209 27.40 -38.70 -16.70
N ALA A 210 27.96 -39.05 -15.54
CA ALA A 210 29.25 -39.71 -15.43
C ALA A 210 29.17 -41.25 -15.57
N TYR A 211 27.94 -41.80 -15.59
CA TYR A 211 27.62 -43.21 -15.83
C TYR A 211 26.86 -43.37 -17.14
#